data_AF-A0A2J6ML42-F1
#
_entry.id   AF-A0A2J6ML42-F1
#
_cell.length_a   1.000
_cell.length_b   1.000
_cell.length_c   1.000
_cell.angle_alpha   90.00
_cell.angle_beta   90.00
_cell.angle_gamma   90.00
#
_symmetry.space_group_name_H-M   'P 1'
#
loop_
_entity.id
_entity.type
_entity.pdbx_description
1 polymer ?
#
loop_
_entity_poly.entity_id
_entity_poly.type
_entity_poly.pdbx_seq_one_letter_code
_entity_poly.pdbx_strand_id
1 'polypeptide(L)'
;MKDRSLEAFGVVLARRRRLDRKLNESLSALNAEEAGLEEQETARRAELAAQTAKLEAQDARIAAMRTGDVPFSVREFNECRRYRDVLGERCGAFEAQWRQARDALAAKQDEVAKMRKAILANQSRIEVYDGRVVMLRRLAEQRADEAQDEEAGESRRRGGARLFGAGESQRSLR
;
A
#
# COMPACT_ATOMS: atom_id res chain seq x y z
N MET A 1 3.05 9.77 39.29
CA MET A 1 4.08 8.97 38.59
C MET A 1 3.66 8.88 37.13
N LYS A 2 4.44 9.38 36.16
CA LYS A 2 4.06 9.27 34.74
C LYS A 2 3.87 7.80 34.37
N ASP A 3 2.75 7.47 33.75
CA ASP A 3 2.39 6.09 33.44
C ASP A 3 3.34 5.55 32.35
N ARG A 4 4.34 4.76 32.77
CA ARG A 4 5.40 4.22 31.91
C ARG A 4 4.85 3.48 30.69
N SER A 5 3.64 2.93 30.81
CA SER A 5 2.91 2.28 29.73
C SER A 5 2.55 3.25 28.61
N LEU A 6 2.07 4.46 28.94
CA LEU A 6 1.73 5.49 27.96
C LEU A 6 2.98 5.98 27.20
N GLU A 7 4.11 6.15 27.90
CA GLU A 7 5.38 6.52 27.27
C GLU A 7 5.89 5.43 26.32
N ALA A 8 5.83 4.16 26.74
CA ALA A 8 6.23 3.02 25.92
C ALA A 8 5.39 2.91 24.62
N PHE A 9 4.06 3.03 24.73
CA PHE A 9 3.19 3.04 23.55
C PHE A 9 3.44 4.26 22.64
N GLY A 10 3.73 5.43 23.23
CA GLY A 10 4.11 6.62 22.47
C GLY A 10 5.34 6.40 21.59
N VAL A 11 6.38 5.75 22.13
CA VAL A 11 7.58 5.40 21.35
C VAL A 11 7.28 4.40 20.23
N VAL A 12 6.47 3.37 20.51
CA VAL A 12 6.06 2.37 19.50
C VAL A 12 5.25 3.01 18.38
N LEU A 13 4.28 3.86 18.71
CA LEU A 13 3.48 4.61 17.74
C LEU A 13 4.34 5.53 16.88
N ALA A 14 5.27 6.27 17.48
CA ALA A 14 6.19 7.13 16.74
C ALA A 14 7.05 6.32 15.75
N ARG A 15 7.51 5.12 16.15
CA ARG A 15 8.25 4.21 15.25
C ARG A 15 7.35 3.69 14.12
N ARG A 16 6.11 3.30 14.42
CA ARG A 16 5.16 2.77 13.43
C ARG A 16 4.71 3.83 12.41
N ARG A 17 4.47 5.06 12.84
CA ARG A 17 4.16 6.19 11.94
C ARG A 17 5.36 6.56 11.06
N ARG A 18 6.58 6.46 11.58
CA ARG A 18 7.80 6.61 10.76
C ARG A 18 7.91 5.51 9.70
N LEU A 19 7.63 4.26 10.08
CA LEU A 19 7.59 3.15 9.13
C LEU A 19 6.49 3.37 8.08
N ASP A 20 5.32 3.84 8.48
CA ASP A 20 4.20 4.12 7.57
C ASP A 20 4.59 5.13 6.49
N ARG A 21 5.24 6.23 6.88
CA ARG A 21 5.77 7.20 5.92
C ARG A 21 6.76 6.58 4.96
N LYS A 22 7.72 5.78 5.44
CA LYS A 22 8.69 5.08 4.58
C LYS A 22 8.04 4.10 3.61
N LEU A 23 6.99 3.39 4.04
CA LEU A 23 6.26 2.46 3.19
C LEU A 23 5.50 3.19 2.08
N ASN A 24 4.86 4.32 2.39
CA ASN A 24 4.21 5.18 1.38
C ASN A 24 5.26 5.83 0.45
N GLU A 25 6.38 6.29 1.03
CA GLU A 25 7.70 6.52 0.42
C GLU A 25 7.97 5.59 -0.76
N SER A 26 8.11 4.32 -0.39
CA SER A 26 8.49 3.22 -1.27
C SER A 26 7.37 2.85 -2.24
N LEU A 27 6.11 2.88 -1.82
CA LEU A 27 4.97 2.60 -2.70
C LEU A 27 4.88 3.62 -3.83
N SER A 28 5.13 4.91 -3.56
CA SER A 28 5.14 5.94 -4.59
C SER A 28 6.22 5.66 -5.64
N ALA A 29 7.42 5.25 -5.21
CA ALA A 29 8.50 4.87 -6.12
C ALA A 29 8.12 3.64 -6.97
N LEU A 30 7.57 2.60 -6.34
CA LEU A 30 7.14 1.38 -7.04
C LEU A 30 6.03 1.66 -8.07
N ASN A 31 5.06 2.52 -7.75
CA ASN A 31 4.01 2.91 -8.71
C ASN A 31 4.59 3.66 -9.92
N ALA A 32 5.62 4.50 -9.71
CA ALA A 32 6.29 5.20 -10.81
C ALA A 32 7.07 4.23 -11.71
N GLU A 33 7.73 3.24 -11.13
CA GLU A 33 8.38 2.15 -11.87
C GLU A 33 7.35 1.29 -12.62
N GLU A 34 6.21 0.95 -12.00
CA GLU A 34 5.11 0.22 -12.63
C GLU A 34 4.59 0.95 -13.86
N ALA A 35 4.32 2.26 -13.75
CA ALA A 35 3.86 3.09 -14.87
C ALA A 35 4.87 3.07 -16.03
N GLY A 36 6.17 3.18 -15.73
CA GLY A 36 7.22 3.10 -16.75
C GLY A 36 7.30 1.73 -17.44
N LEU A 37 6.99 0.64 -16.73
CA LEU A 37 6.89 -0.70 -17.32
C LEU A 37 5.61 -0.89 -18.13
N GLU A 38 4.51 -0.29 -17.73
CA GLU A 38 3.23 -0.31 -18.47
C GLU A 38 3.36 0.42 -19.81
N GLU A 39 4.03 1.58 -19.83
CA GLU A 39 4.36 2.28 -21.07
C GLU A 39 5.24 1.43 -21.99
N GLN A 40 6.24 0.74 -21.44
CA GLN A 40 7.11 -0.15 -22.20
C GLN A 40 6.36 -1.35 -22.77
N GLU A 41 5.52 -2.03 -21.98
CA GLU A 41 4.69 -3.15 -22.46
C GLU A 41 3.78 -2.70 -23.59
N THR A 42 3.13 -1.54 -23.43
CA THR A 42 2.23 -0.96 -24.43
C THR A 42 2.99 -0.66 -25.73
N ALA A 43 4.17 -0.05 -25.64
CA ALA A 43 5.01 0.23 -26.80
C ALA A 43 5.43 -1.06 -27.52
N ARG A 44 5.90 -2.08 -26.79
CA ARG A 44 6.29 -3.38 -27.38
C ARG A 44 5.12 -4.12 -28.01
N ARG A 45 3.94 -4.03 -27.40
CA ARG A 45 2.71 -4.60 -27.95
C ARG A 45 2.32 -3.92 -29.27
N ALA A 46 2.44 -2.60 -29.34
CA ALA A 46 2.19 -1.85 -30.57
C ALA A 46 3.20 -2.20 -31.68
N GLU A 47 4.49 -2.34 -31.34
CA GLU A 47 5.53 -2.79 -32.27
C GLU A 47 5.22 -4.18 -32.83
N LEU A 48 4.87 -5.14 -31.96
CA LEU A 48 4.48 -6.49 -32.37
C LEU A 48 3.27 -6.45 -33.31
N ALA A 49 2.21 -5.71 -32.96
CA ALA A 49 1.03 -5.58 -33.80
C ALA A 49 1.37 -5.03 -35.20
N ALA A 50 2.25 -4.04 -35.28
CA ALA A 50 2.70 -3.47 -36.55
C ALA A 50 3.50 -4.47 -37.40
N GLN A 51 4.30 -5.35 -36.79
CA GLN A 51 5.01 -6.39 -37.53
C GLN A 51 4.07 -7.51 -37.98
N THR A 52 3.13 -7.92 -37.12
CA THR A 52 2.11 -8.93 -37.47
C THR A 52 1.27 -8.46 -38.65
N ALA A 53 0.84 -7.18 -38.68
CA ALA A 53 0.10 -6.63 -39.81
C ALA A 53 0.91 -6.67 -41.14
N LYS A 54 2.23 -6.45 -41.08
CA LYS A 54 3.10 -6.59 -42.27
C LYS A 54 3.19 -8.04 -42.74
N LEU A 55 3.27 -8.97 -41.79
CA LEU A 55 3.31 -10.40 -42.09
C LEU A 55 2.00 -10.87 -42.74
N GLU A 56 0.86 -10.45 -42.18
CA GLU A 56 -0.48 -10.73 -42.73
C GLU A 56 -0.66 -10.15 -44.14
N ALA A 57 -0.25 -8.90 -44.36
CA ALA A 57 -0.29 -8.29 -45.69
C ALA A 57 0.57 -9.07 -46.70
N GLN A 58 1.71 -9.59 -46.25
CA GLN A 58 2.60 -10.38 -47.09
C GLN A 58 2.02 -11.77 -47.39
N ASP A 59 1.42 -12.43 -46.39
CA ASP A 59 0.71 -13.70 -46.57
C ASP A 59 -0.49 -13.53 -47.54
N ALA A 60 -1.23 -12.42 -47.44
CA ALA A 60 -2.32 -12.09 -48.36
C ALA A 60 -1.83 -11.89 -49.80
N ARG A 61 -0.70 -11.21 -50.01
CA ARG A 61 -0.08 -11.06 -51.34
C ARG A 61 0.33 -12.40 -51.94
N ILE A 62 0.93 -13.27 -51.12
CA ILE A 62 1.31 -14.63 -51.55
C ILE A 62 0.06 -15.44 -51.92
N ALA A 63 -1.03 -15.32 -51.14
CA ALA A 63 -2.30 -15.97 -51.44
C ALA A 63 -2.89 -15.50 -52.78
N ALA A 64 -2.94 -14.18 -53.02
CA ALA A 64 -3.44 -13.59 -54.26
C ALA A 64 -2.67 -14.09 -55.51
N MET A 65 -1.35 -14.25 -55.40
CA MET A 65 -0.53 -14.83 -56.48
C MET A 65 -0.88 -16.28 -56.77
N ARG A 66 -1.36 -17.05 -55.77
CA ARG A 66 -1.72 -18.46 -55.92
C ARG A 66 -3.14 -18.67 -56.43
N THR A 67 -4.06 -17.77 -56.09
CA THR A 67 -5.45 -17.80 -56.56
C THR A 67 -5.62 -17.21 -57.96
N GLY A 68 -4.62 -16.48 -58.45
CA GLY A 68 -4.66 -15.81 -59.76
C GLY A 68 -5.30 -14.42 -59.70
N ASP A 69 -5.57 -13.89 -58.50
CA ASP A 69 -6.11 -12.54 -58.31
C ASP A 69 -5.09 -11.45 -58.70
N VAL A 70 -3.80 -11.79 -58.74
CA VAL A 70 -2.72 -10.95 -59.29
C VAL A 70 -1.86 -11.75 -60.28
N PRO A 71 -1.19 -11.08 -61.25
CA PRO A 71 -0.29 -11.75 -62.17
C PRO A 71 0.80 -12.55 -61.45
N PHE A 72 0.99 -13.80 -61.87
CA PHE A 72 1.98 -14.67 -61.27
C PHE A 72 3.36 -14.50 -61.91
N SER A 73 4.37 -14.23 -61.08
CA SER A 73 5.78 -14.25 -61.44
C SER A 73 6.54 -15.14 -60.46
N VAL A 74 7.21 -16.17 -60.97
CA VAL A 74 8.00 -17.11 -60.15
C VAL A 74 9.05 -16.36 -59.31
N ARG A 75 9.69 -15.34 -59.91
CA ARG A 75 10.69 -14.52 -59.21
C ARG A 75 10.06 -13.76 -58.05
N GLU A 76 9.00 -13.00 -58.32
CA GLU A 76 8.34 -12.18 -57.29
C GLU A 76 7.74 -13.03 -56.19
N PHE A 77 7.18 -14.19 -56.53
CA PHE A 77 6.66 -15.14 -55.55
C PHE A 77 7.76 -15.64 -54.61
N ASN A 78 8.92 -16.02 -55.15
CA ASN A 78 10.06 -16.46 -54.34
C ASN A 78 10.63 -15.34 -53.47
N GLU A 79 10.73 -14.12 -54.01
CA GLU A 79 11.11 -12.93 -53.22
C GLU A 79 10.10 -12.67 -52.09
N CYS A 80 8.80 -12.81 -52.37
CA CYS A 80 7.76 -12.64 -51.37
C CYS A 80 7.85 -13.67 -50.25
N ARG A 81 8.11 -14.95 -50.58
CA ARG A 81 8.29 -16.01 -49.58
C ARG A 81 9.50 -15.77 -48.70
N ARG A 82 10.66 -15.44 -49.28
CA ARG A 82 11.88 -15.13 -48.52
C ARG A 82 11.66 -13.96 -47.56
N TYR A 83 11.01 -12.90 -48.04
CA TYR A 83 10.72 -11.75 -47.20
C TYR A 83 9.74 -12.08 -46.07
N ARG A 84 8.73 -12.93 -46.35
CA ARG A 84 7.78 -13.44 -45.37
C ARG A 84 8.47 -14.25 -44.26
N ASP A 85 9.45 -15.08 -44.60
CA ASP A 85 10.23 -15.84 -43.61
C ASP A 85 11.03 -14.90 -42.69
N VAL A 86 11.68 -13.87 -43.25
CA VAL A 86 12.38 -12.83 -42.48
C VAL A 86 11.42 -12.04 -41.57
N LEU A 87 10.22 -11.71 -42.04
CA LEU A 87 9.20 -11.09 -41.22
C LEU A 87 8.73 -12.01 -40.09
N GLY A 88 8.58 -13.30 -40.35
CA GLY A 88 8.22 -14.30 -39.34
C GLY A 88 9.25 -14.38 -38.20
N GLU A 89 10.54 -14.43 -38.54
CA GLU A 89 11.63 -14.40 -37.55
C GLU A 89 11.61 -13.11 -36.71
N ARG A 90 11.39 -11.96 -37.37
CA ARG A 90 11.26 -10.66 -36.68
C ARG A 90 10.05 -10.64 -35.75
N CYS A 91 8.89 -11.11 -36.19
CA CYS A 91 7.70 -11.20 -35.35
C CYS A 91 7.97 -12.07 -34.12
N GLY A 92 8.65 -13.21 -34.26
CA GLY A 92 9.04 -14.05 -33.13
C GLY A 92 9.94 -13.33 -32.13
N ALA A 93 10.90 -12.51 -32.61
CA ALA A 93 11.75 -11.70 -31.75
C ALA A 93 10.97 -10.60 -31.00
N PHE A 94 10.06 -9.89 -31.69
CA PHE A 94 9.20 -8.88 -31.05
C PHE A 94 8.21 -9.51 -30.06
N GLU A 95 7.69 -10.69 -30.35
CA GLU A 95 6.82 -11.43 -29.44
C GLU A 95 7.55 -11.81 -28.15
N ALA A 96 8.80 -12.30 -28.26
CA ALA A 96 9.63 -12.58 -27.10
C ALA A 96 9.89 -11.33 -26.24
N GLN A 97 10.18 -10.19 -26.88
CA GLN A 97 10.40 -8.91 -26.19
C GLN A 97 9.12 -8.41 -25.50
N TRP A 98 7.96 -8.54 -26.16
CA TRP A 98 6.68 -8.19 -25.56
C TRP A 98 6.36 -9.07 -24.35
N ARG A 99 6.55 -10.39 -24.45
CA ARG A 99 6.36 -11.32 -23.32
C ARG A 99 7.28 -10.96 -22.15
N GLN A 100 8.55 -10.66 -22.42
CA GLN A 100 9.49 -10.24 -21.38
C GLN A 100 9.02 -8.95 -20.68
N ALA A 101 8.56 -7.94 -21.44
CA ALA A 101 8.05 -6.69 -20.87
C ALA A 101 6.78 -6.92 -20.04
N ARG A 102 5.87 -7.76 -20.53
CA ARG A 102 4.65 -8.16 -19.83
C ARG A 102 4.94 -8.89 -18.52
N ASP A 103 5.89 -9.83 -18.53
CA ASP A 103 6.27 -10.58 -17.32
C ASP A 103 6.93 -9.66 -16.29
N ALA A 104 7.74 -8.70 -16.73
CA ALA A 104 8.33 -7.69 -15.87
C ALA A 104 7.27 -6.79 -15.22
N LEU A 105 6.27 -6.34 -15.99
CA LEU A 105 5.14 -5.57 -15.47
C LEU A 105 4.34 -6.37 -14.44
N ALA A 106 4.02 -7.63 -14.74
CA ALA A 106 3.29 -8.50 -13.81
C ALA A 106 4.07 -8.71 -12.49
N ALA A 107 5.38 -8.93 -12.57
CA ALA A 107 6.23 -9.04 -11.38
C ALA A 107 6.22 -7.75 -10.53
N LYS A 108 6.26 -6.57 -11.17
CA LYS A 108 6.19 -5.29 -10.48
C LYS A 108 4.81 -5.05 -9.84
N GLN A 109 3.73 -5.42 -10.52
CA GLN A 109 2.37 -5.37 -9.98
C GLN A 109 2.22 -6.22 -8.71
N ASP A 110 2.85 -7.40 -8.68
CA ASP A 110 2.89 -8.25 -7.49
C ASP A 110 3.68 -7.60 -6.33
N GLU A 111 4.79 -6.91 -6.62
CA GLU A 111 5.54 -6.13 -5.61
C GLU A 111 4.68 -5.00 -5.01
N VAL A 112 3.99 -4.24 -5.87
CA VAL A 112 3.06 -3.18 -5.45
C VAL A 112 1.95 -3.74 -4.58
N ALA A 113 1.33 -4.86 -4.97
CA ALA A 113 0.29 -5.51 -4.18
C ALA A 113 0.80 -5.97 -2.80
N LYS A 114 2.01 -6.54 -2.72
CA LYS A 114 2.66 -6.91 -1.45
C LYS A 114 2.91 -5.69 -0.57
N MET A 115 3.38 -4.59 -1.15
CA MET A 115 3.63 -3.34 -0.43
C MET A 115 2.33 -2.75 0.14
N ARG A 116 1.24 -2.72 -0.65
CA ARG A 116 -0.08 -2.27 -0.19
C ARG A 116 -0.59 -3.10 0.99
N LYS A 117 -0.42 -4.42 0.95
CA LYS A 117 -0.74 -5.31 2.09
C LYS A 117 0.10 -4.97 3.34
N ALA A 118 1.39 -4.68 3.18
CA ALA A 118 2.26 -4.31 4.29
C ALA A 118 1.85 -2.97 4.93
N ILE A 119 1.46 -1.98 4.11
CA ILE A 119 0.92 -0.69 4.58
C ILE A 119 -0.35 -0.92 5.39
N LEU A 120 -1.33 -1.64 4.84
CA LEU A 120 -2.59 -1.93 5.52
C LEU A 120 -2.35 -2.61 6.88
N ALA A 121 -1.48 -3.62 6.91
CA ALA A 121 -1.14 -4.32 8.14
C ALA A 121 -0.42 -3.41 9.16
N ASN A 122 0.33 -2.40 8.72
CA ASN A 122 0.95 -1.42 9.62
C ASN A 122 -0.08 -0.42 10.15
N GLN A 123 -1.00 0.05 9.29
CA GLN A 123 -2.09 0.95 9.64
C GLN A 123 -3.00 0.33 10.72
N SER A 124 -3.43 -0.92 10.54
CA SER A 124 -4.24 -1.62 11.56
C SER A 124 -3.51 -1.72 12.91
N ARG A 125 -2.19 -1.89 12.91
CA ARG A 125 -1.41 -1.89 14.16
C ARG A 125 -1.35 -0.51 14.80
N ILE A 126 -1.23 0.55 14.01
CA ILE A 126 -1.27 1.94 14.51
C ILE A 126 -2.62 2.19 15.18
N GLU A 127 -3.72 1.84 14.52
CA GLU A 127 -5.07 2.01 15.06
C GLU A 127 -5.25 1.30 16.41
N VAL A 128 -4.81 0.04 16.51
CA VAL A 128 -4.86 -0.72 17.77
C VAL A 128 -4.07 -0.04 18.88
N TYR A 129 -2.86 0.44 18.60
CA TYR A 129 -2.04 1.12 19.60
C TYR A 129 -2.60 2.49 19.99
N ASP A 130 -3.12 3.26 19.03
CA ASP A 130 -3.75 4.55 19.29
C ASP A 130 -5.00 4.35 20.18
N GLY A 131 -5.84 3.36 19.87
CA GLY A 131 -6.99 3.00 20.71
C GLY A 131 -6.58 2.59 22.14
N ARG A 132 -5.49 1.84 22.28
CA ARG A 132 -4.96 1.46 23.60
C ARG A 132 -4.46 2.66 24.40
N VAL A 133 -3.79 3.62 23.74
CA VAL A 133 -3.34 4.86 24.39
C VAL A 133 -4.51 5.71 24.86
N VAL A 134 -5.56 5.86 24.05
CA VAL A 134 -6.78 6.59 24.43
C VAL A 134 -7.42 5.96 25.66
N MET A 135 -7.55 4.63 25.68
CA MET A 135 -8.12 3.91 26.82
C MET A 135 -7.29 4.10 28.10
N LEU A 136 -5.96 3.97 28.01
CA LEU A 136 -5.09 4.15 29.16
C LEU A 136 -5.13 5.57 29.73
N ARG A 137 -5.23 6.60 28.86
CA ARG A 137 -5.41 7.99 29.30
C ARG A 137 -6.72 8.17 30.08
N ARG A 138 -7.83 7.64 29.55
CA ARG A 138 -9.13 7.70 30.23
C ARG A 138 -9.10 7.02 31.60
N LEU A 139 -8.45 5.87 31.72
CA LEU A 139 -8.27 5.20 33.01
C LEU A 139 -7.40 6.02 33.99
N ALA A 140 -6.38 6.72 33.49
CA ALA A 140 -5.54 7.57 34.32
C ALA A 140 -6.31 8.80 34.83
N GLU A 141 -7.16 9.40 33.98
CA GLU A 141 -8.07 10.49 34.34
C GLU A 141 -9.06 10.04 35.41
N GLN A 142 -9.76 8.92 35.20
CA GLN A 142 -10.71 8.37 36.17
C GLN A 142 -10.08 8.13 37.56
N ARG A 143 -8.87 7.57 37.61
CA ARG A 143 -8.16 7.37 38.88
C ARG A 143 -7.77 8.68 39.55
N ALA A 144 -7.47 9.73 38.78
CA ALA A 144 -7.17 11.04 39.32
C ALA A 144 -8.43 11.68 39.91
N ASP A 145 -9.57 11.56 39.24
CA ASP A 145 -10.86 12.05 39.72
C ASP A 145 -11.28 11.31 41.01
N GLU A 146 -11.17 9.98 41.03
CA GLU A 146 -11.45 9.15 42.20
C GLU A 146 -10.58 9.54 43.41
N ALA A 147 -9.27 9.76 43.19
CA ALA A 147 -8.35 10.19 44.24
C ALA A 147 -8.71 11.58 44.80
N GLN A 148 -9.12 12.52 43.94
CA GLN A 148 -9.57 13.85 44.37
C GLN A 148 -10.86 13.77 45.19
N ASP A 149 -11.81 12.91 44.79
CA ASP A 149 -13.06 12.70 45.52
C ASP A 149 -12.83 12.07 46.91
N GLU A 150 -11.89 11.12 47.02
CA GLU A 150 -11.46 10.54 48.30
C GLU A 150 -10.82 11.59 49.22
N GLU A 151 -9.89 12.41 48.71
CA GLU A 151 -9.25 13.50 49.46
C GLU A 151 -10.27 14.55 49.93
N ALA A 152 -11.23 14.90 49.08
CA ALA A 152 -12.32 15.82 49.41
C ALA A 152 -13.29 15.22 50.44
N GLY A 153 -13.51 13.91 50.39
CA GLY A 153 -14.31 13.16 51.36
C GLY A 153 -13.63 13.07 52.73
N GLU A 154 -12.34 12.75 52.78
CA GLU A 154 -11.57 12.72 54.03
C GLU A 154 -11.45 14.10 54.67
N SER A 155 -11.24 15.15 53.87
CA SER A 155 -11.22 16.54 54.34
C SER A 155 -12.54 16.94 54.99
N ARG A 156 -13.68 16.52 54.39
CA ARG A 156 -15.02 16.70 54.99
C ARG A 156 -15.21 15.92 56.28
N ARG A 157 -14.76 14.65 56.36
CA ARG A 157 -14.84 13.84 57.58
C ARG A 157 -13.98 14.41 58.72
N ARG A 158 -12.75 14.88 58.42
CA ARG A 158 -11.85 15.52 59.40
C ARG A 158 -12.31 16.91 59.83
N GLY A 159 -12.99 17.65 58.96
CA GLY A 159 -13.61 18.95 59.29
C GLY A 159 -14.86 18.79 60.17
N GLY A 160 -15.71 17.81 59.85
CA GLY A 160 -16.91 17.49 60.65
C GLY A 160 -16.59 16.96 62.05
N ALA A 161 -15.54 16.14 62.20
CA ALA A 161 -15.10 15.65 63.51
C ALA A 161 -14.55 16.75 64.43
N ARG A 162 -13.99 17.84 63.88
CA ARG A 162 -13.53 19.00 64.69
C ARG A 162 -14.67 19.89 65.18
N LEU A 163 -15.81 19.90 64.51
CA LEU A 163 -16.98 20.69 64.92
C LEU A 163 -17.81 20.02 66.02
N PHE A 164 -17.70 18.69 66.20
CA PHE A 164 -18.41 17.96 67.25
C PHE A 164 -17.59 17.68 68.52
N GLY A 165 -16.26 17.92 68.52
CA GLY A 165 -15.39 17.68 69.68
C GLY A 165 -15.20 18.88 70.63
N ALA A 166 -15.76 20.05 70.33
CA ALA A 166 -15.55 21.29 71.10
C ALA A 166 -16.75 21.72 71.97
N GLY A 167 -17.73 20.83 72.18
CA GLY A 167 -19.02 21.17 72.84
C GLY A 167 -19.22 20.69 74.28
N GLU A 168 -18.36 19.84 74.84
CA GLU A 168 -18.57 19.26 76.17
C GLU A 168 -17.47 19.68 77.15
N SER A 169 -17.47 20.95 77.57
CA SER A 169 -16.67 21.38 78.73
C SER A 169 -17.21 22.64 79.41
N GLN A 170 -18.54 22.80 79.55
CA GLN A 170 -19.12 23.74 80.53
C GLN A 170 -20.50 23.26 81.03
N ARG A 171 -20.50 22.27 81.94
CA ARG A 171 -21.60 22.05 82.89
C ARG A 171 -21.02 21.73 84.27
N SER A 172 -20.59 22.76 84.98
CA SER A 172 -20.57 22.77 86.45
C SER A 172 -20.66 24.22 86.92
N LEU A 173 -21.41 24.44 87.99
CA LEU A 173 -21.70 25.72 88.69
C LEU A 173 -22.97 26.45 88.19
N ARG A 174 -24.14 25.97 88.61
CA ARG A 174 -24.81 26.43 89.84
C ARG A 174 -26.09 25.65 90.08
#